data_AF-F2LUE4-F1
#
_entry.id   AF-F2LUE4-F1
#
_cell.length_a   1.000
_cell.length_b   1.000
_cell.length_c   1.000
_cell.angle_alpha   90.00
_cell.angle_beta   90.00
_cell.angle_gamma   90.00
#
_symmetry.space_group_name_H-M   'P 1'
#
loop_
_entity.id
_entity.type
_entity.pdbx_description
1 polymer ?
#
loop_
_entity_poly.entity_id
_entity_poly.type
_entity_poly.pdbx_seq_one_letter_code
_entity_poly.pdbx_strand_id
1 'polypeptide(L)'
;MKTKGYIQIYTGNGKGKTTAAIGLAVRAVGAGLKVLFVQFVKGQFYSEHKALKQFENITIKQFGRPGFIHSKPSQEDIKKAKEGYEFVLKAFKENLYDVVILDEANIAVFFKLFSEEDLIELMDKKPQNTELIITGRYATEKVIEKADLVTEMREVKHYYKKGVEAREGIEK
;
A
#
# COMPACT_ATOMS: atom_id res chain seq x y z
N MET A 1 13.15 15.92 18.61
CA MET A 1 12.51 16.28 17.32
C MET A 1 12.31 14.98 16.55
N LYS A 2 11.09 14.69 16.07
CA LYS A 2 10.88 13.49 15.26
C LYS A 2 11.68 13.64 13.95
N THR A 3 12.42 12.61 13.58
CA THR A 3 13.29 12.58 12.39
C THR A 3 12.48 12.75 11.10
N LYS A 4 13.11 13.28 10.04
CA LYS A 4 12.49 13.35 8.70
C LYS A 4 12.04 11.95 8.26
N GLY A 5 10.81 11.83 7.78
CA GLY A 5 10.30 10.63 7.11
C GLY A 5 10.41 10.75 5.59
N TYR A 6 10.69 9.64 4.93
CA TYR A 6 10.95 9.54 3.50
C TYR A 6 9.80 8.82 2.76
N ILE A 7 9.89 8.79 1.43
CA ILE A 7 8.92 8.12 0.55
C ILE A 7 9.59 6.94 -0.14
N GLN A 8 9.00 5.76 0.02
CA GLN A 8 9.47 4.51 -0.56
C GLN A 8 8.45 3.92 -1.53
N ILE A 9 8.91 3.41 -2.67
CA ILE A 9 8.07 2.70 -3.64
C ILE A 9 8.56 1.27 -3.79
N TYR A 10 7.65 0.32 -3.58
CA TYR A 10 7.86 -1.09 -3.88
C TYR A 10 7.01 -1.49 -5.08
N THR A 11 7.63 -1.55 -6.25
CA THR A 11 6.96 -1.82 -7.54
C THR A 11 7.54 -3.03 -8.26
N GLY A 12 7.21 -3.21 -9.54
CA GLY A 12 7.66 -4.32 -10.38
C GLY A 12 6.72 -5.53 -10.38
N ASN A 13 6.94 -6.42 -11.33
CA ASN A 13 6.05 -7.56 -11.61
C ASN A 13 6.26 -8.78 -10.71
N GLY A 14 7.36 -8.84 -9.98
CA GLY A 14 7.71 -9.92 -9.07
C GLY A 14 6.88 -9.93 -7.79
N LYS A 15 6.77 -11.11 -7.17
CA LYS A 15 6.21 -11.29 -5.82
C LYS A 15 7.12 -10.60 -4.80
N GLY A 16 6.50 -9.95 -3.81
CA GLY A 16 7.20 -9.48 -2.61
C GLY A 16 6.80 -8.09 -2.11
N LYS A 17 6.08 -7.28 -2.91
CA LYS A 17 5.88 -5.84 -2.64
C LYS A 17 5.13 -5.61 -1.33
N THR A 18 3.93 -6.18 -1.24
CA THR A 18 3.10 -6.13 -0.03
C THR A 18 3.79 -6.81 1.15
N THR A 19 4.44 -7.96 0.95
CA THR A 19 5.12 -8.66 2.05
C THR A 19 6.32 -7.88 2.61
N ALA A 20 7.04 -7.14 1.76
CA ALA A 20 8.12 -6.25 2.19
C ALA A 20 7.54 -5.06 2.99
N ALA A 21 6.43 -4.49 2.54
CA ALA A 21 5.73 -3.44 3.29
C ALA A 21 5.20 -3.94 4.65
N ILE A 22 4.66 -5.17 4.70
CA ILE A 22 4.26 -5.82 5.97
C ILE A 22 5.48 -6.04 6.87
N GLY A 23 6.60 -6.53 6.33
CA GLY A 23 7.83 -6.69 7.10
C GLY A 23 8.34 -5.37 7.69
N LEU A 24 8.24 -4.27 6.93
CA LEU A 24 8.54 -2.93 7.43
C LEU A 24 7.56 -2.49 8.51
N ALA A 25 6.25 -2.75 8.34
CA ALA A 25 5.24 -2.48 9.36
C ALA A 25 5.57 -3.19 10.68
N VAL A 26 5.92 -4.47 10.61
CA VAL A 26 6.34 -5.28 11.77
C VAL A 26 7.59 -4.70 12.43
N ARG A 27 8.58 -4.28 11.65
CA ARG A 27 9.78 -3.60 12.17
C ARG A 27 9.42 -2.30 12.90
N ALA A 28 8.54 -1.49 12.32
CA ALA A 28 8.12 -0.22 12.89
C ALA A 28 7.37 -0.40 14.21
N VAL A 29 6.37 -1.29 14.27
CA VAL A 29 5.64 -1.56 15.52
C VAL A 29 6.55 -2.19 16.58
N GLY A 30 7.51 -3.04 16.18
CA GLY A 30 8.51 -3.59 17.10
C GLY A 30 9.43 -2.52 17.71
N ALA A 31 9.58 -1.38 17.03
CA ALA A 31 10.27 -0.19 17.55
C ALA A 31 9.34 0.78 18.31
N GLY A 32 8.07 0.40 18.55
CA GLY A 32 7.08 1.22 19.24
C GLY A 32 6.43 2.31 18.39
N LEU A 33 6.62 2.31 17.07
CA LEU A 33 6.04 3.31 16.18
C LEU A 33 4.59 2.99 15.83
N LYS A 34 3.80 4.04 15.55
CA LYS A 34 2.42 3.92 15.09
C LYS A 34 2.36 3.76 13.58
N VAL A 35 1.72 2.69 13.12
CA VAL A 35 1.61 2.33 11.70
C VAL A 35 0.16 2.43 11.24
N LEU A 36 -0.06 3.09 10.10
CA LEU A 36 -1.30 3.00 9.34
C LEU A 36 -1.07 2.18 8.08
N PHE A 37 -1.82 1.10 7.91
CA PHE A 37 -1.76 0.22 6.75
C PHE A 37 -3.06 0.31 5.96
N VAL A 38 -3.03 1.06 4.87
CA VAL A 38 -4.15 1.27 3.96
C VAL A 38 -4.01 0.35 2.75
N GLN A 39 -5.04 -0.44 2.46
CA GLN A 39 -5.06 -1.32 1.29
C GLN A 39 -6.09 -0.83 0.27
N PHE A 40 -5.62 -0.43 -0.90
CA PHE A 40 -6.47 -0.16 -2.05
C PHE A 40 -6.78 -1.46 -2.81
N VAL A 41 -7.85 -1.47 -3.59
CA VAL A 41 -8.32 -2.60 -4.44
C VAL A 41 -8.56 -3.94 -3.71
N LYS A 42 -8.38 -3.96 -2.39
CA LYS A 42 -8.49 -5.13 -1.53
C LYS A 42 -9.64 -4.94 -0.55
N GLY A 43 -10.71 -5.72 -0.72
CA GLY A 43 -11.82 -5.80 0.25
C GLY A 43 -12.01 -7.16 0.89
N GLN A 44 -11.19 -8.15 0.52
CA GLN A 44 -11.21 -9.49 1.12
C GLN A 44 -10.27 -9.59 2.31
N PHE A 45 -10.54 -10.54 3.19
CA PHE A 45 -9.69 -10.83 4.34
C PHE A 45 -8.43 -11.58 3.90
N TYR A 46 -7.26 -11.18 4.41
CA TYR A 46 -5.99 -11.83 4.15
C TYR A 46 -5.30 -12.24 5.46
N SER A 47 -4.42 -13.24 5.40
CA SER A 47 -3.78 -13.82 6.59
C SER A 47 -2.99 -12.79 7.40
N GLU A 48 -2.37 -11.78 6.76
CA GLU A 48 -1.66 -10.72 7.48
C GLU A 48 -2.56 -9.94 8.43
N HIS A 49 -3.87 -9.84 8.17
CA HIS A 49 -4.78 -9.14 9.08
C HIS A 49 -4.88 -9.84 10.43
N LYS A 50 -4.82 -11.18 10.47
CA LYS A 50 -4.83 -11.93 11.74
C LYS A 50 -3.56 -11.65 12.55
N ALA A 51 -2.41 -11.62 11.88
CA ALA A 51 -1.13 -11.38 12.52
C ALA A 51 -0.99 -9.93 12.98
N LEU A 52 -1.27 -8.98 12.10
CA LEU A 52 -1.08 -7.56 12.36
C LEU A 52 -2.04 -7.01 13.42
N LYS A 53 -3.28 -7.52 13.51
CA LYS A 53 -4.24 -7.12 14.57
C LYS A 53 -3.76 -7.43 16.00
N GLN A 54 -2.72 -8.24 16.16
CA GLN A 54 -2.14 -8.51 17.49
C GLN A 54 -1.30 -7.34 18.02
N PHE A 55 -0.92 -6.40 17.15
CA PHE A 55 -0.19 -5.19 17.56
C PHE A 55 -1.18 -4.05 17.83
N GLU A 56 -1.11 -3.43 19.00
CA GLU A 56 -1.96 -2.28 19.36
C GLU A 56 -1.64 -1.03 18.52
N ASN A 57 -0.39 -0.91 18.04
CA ASN A 57 0.11 0.25 17.32
C ASN A 57 -0.07 0.19 15.80
N ILE A 58 -0.89 -0.74 15.27
CA ILE A 58 -1.20 -0.78 13.84
C ILE A 58 -2.69 -0.64 13.56
N THR A 59 -3.03 0.32 12.71
CA THR A 59 -4.38 0.49 12.18
C THR A 59 -4.41 -0.04 10.74
N ILE A 60 -5.29 -0.99 10.44
CA ILE A 60 -5.52 -1.48 9.07
C ILE A 60 -6.84 -0.94 8.54
N LYS A 61 -6.85 -0.42 7.31
CA LYS A 61 -8.05 0.00 6.59
C LYS A 61 -8.04 -0.52 5.17
N GLN A 62 -9.17 -1.04 4.72
CA GLN A 62 -9.36 -1.61 3.40
C GLN A 62 -10.34 -0.78 2.59
N PHE A 63 -9.94 -0.46 1.35
CA PHE A 63 -10.67 0.38 0.41
C PHE A 63 -10.72 -0.30 -0.95
N GLY A 64 -11.39 -1.45 -0.98
CA GLY A 64 -11.73 -2.19 -2.18
C GLY A 64 -12.93 -3.09 -1.91
N ARG A 65 -13.49 -3.66 -2.96
CA ARG A 65 -14.50 -4.72 -2.85
C ARG A 65 -13.84 -6.09 -2.73
N PRO A 66 -14.57 -7.13 -2.26
CA PRO A 66 -14.11 -8.51 -2.38
C PRO A 66 -13.88 -8.90 -3.85
N GLY A 67 -12.86 -9.72 -4.09
CA GLY A 67 -12.46 -10.18 -5.43
C GLY A 67 -11.55 -9.22 -6.18
N PHE A 68 -11.19 -9.59 -7.41
CA PHE A 68 -10.27 -8.83 -8.25
C PHE A 68 -10.99 -7.94 -9.27
N ILE A 69 -10.31 -6.89 -9.71
CA ILE A 69 -10.69 -6.09 -10.87
C ILE A 69 -10.06 -6.75 -12.10
N HIS A 70 -10.83 -7.54 -12.84
CA HIS A 70 -10.36 -8.24 -14.04
C HIS A 70 -10.56 -7.42 -15.33
N SER A 71 -11.47 -6.45 -15.31
CA SER A 71 -11.92 -5.67 -16.46
C SER A 71 -12.04 -4.19 -16.09
N LYS A 72 -12.89 -3.44 -16.80
CA LYS A 72 -13.25 -2.07 -16.43
C LYS A 72 -13.71 -2.02 -14.96
N PRO A 73 -13.14 -1.11 -14.13
CA PRO A 73 -13.60 -0.92 -12.76
C PRO A 73 -15.08 -0.55 -12.69
N SER A 74 -15.74 -1.03 -11.64
CA SER A 74 -17.11 -0.63 -11.33
C SER A 74 -17.14 0.76 -10.67
N GLN A 75 -18.33 1.36 -10.60
CA GLN A 75 -18.51 2.61 -9.84
C GLN A 75 -18.21 2.42 -8.34
N GLU A 76 -18.45 1.21 -7.82
CA GLU A 76 -18.11 0.88 -6.43
C GLU A 76 -16.59 0.84 -6.20
N ASP A 77 -15.83 0.28 -7.15
CA ASP A 77 -14.35 0.28 -7.10
C ASP A 77 -13.81 1.72 -7.01
N ILE A 78 -14.33 2.62 -7.86
CA ILE A 78 -13.95 4.04 -7.88
C ILE A 78 -14.33 4.71 -6.55
N LYS A 79 -15.56 4.49 -6.08
CA LYS A 79 -16.06 5.06 -4.82
C LYS A 79 -15.17 4.63 -3.64
N LYS A 80 -14.86 3.34 -3.53
CA LYS A 80 -14.00 2.79 -2.46
C LYS A 80 -12.61 3.41 -2.49
N ALA A 81 -12.01 3.53 -3.67
CA ALA A 81 -10.68 4.13 -3.79
C ALA A 81 -10.68 5.62 -3.39
N LYS A 82 -11.72 6.38 -3.77
CA LYS A 82 -11.91 7.77 -3.33
C LYS A 82 -12.09 7.88 -1.81
N GLU A 83 -12.88 7.01 -1.20
CA GLU A 83 -13.00 6.93 0.27
C GLU A 83 -11.62 6.71 0.92
N GLY A 84 -10.78 5.85 0.33
CA GLY A 84 -9.41 5.60 0.80
C GLY A 84 -8.50 6.81 0.66
N TYR A 85 -8.55 7.50 -0.47
CA TYR A 85 -7.83 8.74 -0.71
C TYR A 85 -8.17 9.82 0.34
N GLU A 86 -9.46 10.08 0.54
CA GLU A 86 -9.95 11.06 1.53
C GLU A 86 -9.57 10.67 2.96
N PHE A 87 -9.63 9.37 3.28
CA PHE A 87 -9.21 8.85 4.58
C PHE A 87 -7.72 9.11 4.84
N VAL A 88 -6.84 8.87 3.86
CA VAL A 88 -5.40 9.11 4.01
C VAL A 88 -5.12 10.60 4.20
N LEU A 89 -5.75 11.48 3.41
CA LEU A 89 -5.63 12.93 3.60
C LEU A 89 -6.02 13.37 5.01
N LYS A 90 -7.10 12.80 5.55
CA LYS A 90 -7.52 13.06 6.93
C LYS A 90 -6.47 12.56 7.94
N ALA A 91 -5.98 11.34 7.77
CA ALA A 91 -4.95 10.78 8.66
C ALA A 91 -3.65 11.59 8.66
N PHE A 92 -3.24 12.14 7.50
CA PHE A 92 -2.10 13.04 7.41
C PHE A 92 -2.32 14.36 8.17
N LYS A 93 -3.52 14.95 8.08
CA LYS A 93 -3.85 16.17 8.86
C LYS A 93 -3.79 15.94 10.37
N GLU A 94 -4.21 14.76 10.82
CA GLU A 94 -4.16 14.39 12.24
C GLU A 94 -2.74 14.08 12.74
N ASN A 95 -1.82 13.74 11.82
CA ASN A 95 -0.39 13.45 12.09
C ASN A 95 -0.16 12.45 13.26
N LEU A 96 -1.00 11.40 13.32
CA LEU A 96 -0.98 10.42 14.40
C LEU A 96 -0.05 9.22 14.15
N TYR A 97 0.42 9.05 12.91
CA TYR A 97 1.16 7.87 12.46
C TYR A 97 2.58 8.23 12.05
N ASP A 98 3.52 7.43 12.53
CA ASP A 98 4.94 7.56 12.20
C ASP A 98 5.26 6.87 10.86
N VAL A 99 4.50 5.83 10.49
CA VAL A 99 4.61 5.13 9.21
C VAL A 99 3.23 4.95 8.59
N VAL A 100 3.10 5.29 7.30
CA VAL A 100 1.88 5.08 6.51
C VAL A 100 2.21 4.23 5.29
N ILE A 101 1.48 3.14 5.10
CA ILE A 101 1.61 2.22 3.97
C ILE A 101 0.36 2.33 3.12
N LEU A 102 0.52 2.63 1.84
CA LEU A 102 -0.50 2.66 0.80
C LEU A 102 -0.30 1.44 -0.11
N ASP A 103 -0.81 0.30 0.34
CA ASP A 103 -0.68 -0.96 -0.36
C ASP A 103 -1.61 -0.98 -1.60
N GLU A 104 -1.03 -1.37 -2.74
CA GLU A 104 -1.66 -1.39 -4.07
C GLU A 104 -2.18 -0.03 -4.59
N ALA A 105 -1.69 1.09 -4.05
CA ALA A 105 -2.04 2.42 -4.56
C ALA A 105 -1.61 2.63 -6.02
N ASN A 106 -0.46 2.08 -6.45
CA ASN A 106 -0.06 2.15 -7.86
C ASN A 106 -1.05 1.42 -8.78
N ILE A 107 -1.61 0.30 -8.32
CA ILE A 107 -2.64 -0.45 -9.05
C ILE A 107 -3.94 0.37 -9.12
N ALA A 108 -4.31 1.06 -8.04
CA ALA A 108 -5.49 1.93 -8.03
C ALA A 108 -5.37 3.09 -9.04
N VAL A 109 -4.18 3.70 -9.15
CA VAL A 109 -3.89 4.71 -10.19
C VAL A 109 -3.93 4.09 -11.58
N PHE A 110 -3.30 2.92 -11.79
CA PHE A 110 -3.31 2.22 -13.08
C PHE A 110 -4.73 1.93 -13.59
N PHE A 111 -5.62 1.51 -12.69
CA PHE A 111 -7.04 1.30 -13.01
C PHE A 111 -7.87 2.60 -13.06
N LYS A 112 -7.26 3.78 -12.85
CA LYS A 112 -7.93 5.08 -12.81
C LYS A 112 -9.04 5.16 -11.75
N LEU A 113 -8.85 4.51 -10.60
CA LEU A 113 -9.78 4.58 -9.47
C LEU A 113 -9.67 5.92 -8.74
N PHE A 114 -8.46 6.46 -8.70
CA PHE A 114 -8.14 7.86 -8.47
C PHE A 114 -6.97 8.25 -9.41
N SER A 115 -6.68 9.54 -9.54
CA SER A 115 -5.72 10.04 -10.52
C SER A 115 -4.26 9.91 -10.07
N GLU A 116 -3.31 10.02 -11.00
CA GLU A 116 -1.88 10.13 -10.65
C GLU A 116 -1.63 11.38 -9.81
N GLU A 117 -2.31 12.47 -10.15
CA GLU A 117 -2.25 13.74 -9.45
C GLU A 117 -2.72 13.63 -8.00
N ASP A 118 -3.78 12.85 -7.74
CA ASP A 118 -4.23 12.55 -6.37
C ASP A 118 -3.14 11.79 -5.58
N LEU A 119 -2.42 10.84 -6.21
CA LEU A 119 -1.32 10.13 -5.53
C LEU A 119 -0.15 11.07 -5.22
N ILE A 120 0.19 11.96 -6.15
CA ILE A 120 1.22 12.98 -5.96
C ILE A 120 0.81 13.94 -4.84
N GLU A 121 -0.46 14.34 -4.78
CA GLU A 121 -0.98 15.15 -3.69
C GLU A 121 -0.81 14.46 -2.32
N LEU A 122 -1.06 13.15 -2.22
CA LEU A 122 -0.78 12.40 -0.99
C LEU A 122 0.71 12.45 -0.62
N MET A 123 1.61 12.29 -1.60
CA MET A 123 3.05 12.37 -1.38
C MET A 123 3.47 13.76 -0.87
N ASP A 124 2.87 14.83 -1.41
CA ASP A 124 3.12 16.22 -1.00
C ASP A 124 2.54 16.57 0.37
N LYS A 125 1.37 16.02 0.70
CA LYS A 125 0.68 16.29 1.98
C LYS A 125 1.13 15.40 3.13
N LYS A 126 1.99 14.41 2.86
CA LYS A 126 2.62 13.58 3.90
C LYS A 126 3.28 14.47 4.96
N PRO A 127 3.01 14.28 6.27
CA PRO A 127 3.71 14.99 7.32
C PRO A 127 5.23 14.79 7.22
N GLN A 128 6.00 15.81 7.59
CA GLN A 128 7.47 15.79 7.47
C GLN A 128 8.11 14.63 8.25
N ASN A 129 7.48 14.22 9.36
CA ASN A 129 7.96 13.18 10.27
C ASN A 129 7.33 11.79 10.05
N THR A 130 6.58 11.59 8.96
CA THR A 130 5.92 10.31 8.65
C THR A 130 6.67 9.61 7.52
N GLU A 131 7.03 8.34 7.67
CA GLU A 131 7.52 7.51 6.55
C GLU A 131 6.32 7.07 5.68
N LEU A 132 6.42 7.19 4.36
CA LEU A 132 5.36 6.77 3.43
C LEU A 132 5.86 5.67 2.51
N ILE A 133 5.11 4.56 2.44
CA ILE A 133 5.42 3.44 1.57
C ILE A 133 4.26 3.22 0.62
N ILE A 134 4.56 3.17 -0.68
CA ILE A 134 3.58 2.96 -1.74
C ILE A 134 3.93 1.65 -2.43
N THR A 135 2.95 0.75 -2.54
CA THR A 135 3.15 -0.54 -3.22
C THR A 135 2.26 -0.67 -4.45
N GLY A 136 2.62 -1.64 -5.29
CA GLY A 136 1.83 -2.07 -6.43
C GLY A 136 2.64 -1.99 -7.72
N ARG A 137 2.19 -2.74 -8.73
CA ARG A 137 2.80 -2.69 -10.07
C ARG A 137 2.51 -1.35 -10.73
N TYR A 138 3.27 -1.03 -11.79
CA TYR A 138 3.00 0.12 -12.66
C TYR A 138 3.08 1.47 -11.94
N ALA A 139 4.03 1.64 -11.02
CA ALA A 139 4.37 2.98 -10.54
C ALA A 139 4.75 3.84 -11.75
N THR A 140 4.17 5.03 -11.86
CA THR A 140 4.44 5.94 -12.98
C THR A 140 5.78 6.64 -12.81
N GLU A 141 6.35 7.17 -13.89
CA GLU A 141 7.63 7.87 -13.86
C GLU A 141 7.60 9.05 -12.88
N LYS A 142 6.54 9.86 -12.87
CA LYS A 142 6.41 10.99 -11.94
C LYS A 142 6.39 10.56 -10.47
N VAL A 143 5.72 9.45 -10.17
CA VAL A 143 5.66 8.90 -8.80
C VAL A 143 7.05 8.36 -8.41
N ILE A 144 7.75 7.70 -9.34
CA ILE A 144 9.13 7.22 -9.14
C ILE A 144 10.10 8.37 -8.89
N GLU A 145 10.07 9.42 -9.70
CA GLU A 145 10.96 10.60 -9.60
C GLU A 145 10.81 11.32 -8.27
N LYS A 146 9.59 11.31 -7.69
CA LYS A 146 9.28 11.98 -6.43
C LYS A 146 9.66 11.16 -5.19
N ALA A 147 9.90 9.86 -5.32
CA ALA A 147 10.26 9.01 -4.19
C ALA A 147 11.73 9.12 -3.81
N ASP A 148 12.02 8.95 -2.52
CA ASP A 148 13.39 8.93 -2.01
C ASP A 148 14.05 7.55 -2.18
N LEU A 149 13.25 6.48 -2.22
CA LEU A 149 13.69 5.11 -2.45
C LEU A 149 12.73 4.37 -3.37
N VAL A 150 13.26 3.69 -4.38
CA VAL A 150 12.46 2.82 -5.27
C VAL A 150 13.11 1.45 -5.35
N THR A 151 12.31 0.41 -5.09
CA THR A 151 12.70 -0.99 -5.28
C THR A 151 11.79 -1.62 -6.33
N GLU A 152 12.39 -2.10 -7.42
CA GLU A 152 11.70 -2.88 -8.44
C GLU A 152 11.87 -4.38 -8.16
N MET A 153 10.78 -5.05 -7.81
CA MET A 153 10.75 -6.50 -7.70
C MET A 153 10.57 -7.10 -9.09
N ARG A 154 11.66 -7.60 -9.65
CA ARG A 154 11.65 -8.26 -10.97
C ARG A 154 11.28 -9.74 -10.83
N GLU A 155 10.36 -10.20 -11.69
CA GLU A 155 9.97 -11.61 -11.72
C GLU A 155 11.02 -12.44 -12.48
N VAL A 156 12.06 -12.91 -11.78
CA VAL A 156 13.05 -13.82 -12.35
C VAL A 156 12.44 -15.20 -12.61
N LYS A 157 11.63 -15.70 -11.67
CA LYS A 157 10.90 -16.97 -11.77
C LYS A 157 9.70 -16.95 -10.82
N HIS A 158 8.60 -17.60 -11.20
CA HIS A 158 7.42 -17.74 -10.35
C HIS A 158 6.78 -19.12 -10.56
N TYR A 159 6.47 -19.85 -9.48
CA TYR A 159 5.87 -21.20 -9.56
C TYR A 159 4.45 -21.21 -10.13
N TYR A 160 3.75 -20.07 -10.12
CA TYR A 160 2.49 -19.91 -10.84
C TYR A 160 2.60 -20.28 -12.33
N LYS A 161 3.74 -20.00 -12.98
CA LYS A 161 3.98 -20.42 -14.38
C LYS A 161 4.04 -21.93 -14.56
N LYS A 162 4.12 -22.70 -13.48
CA LYS A 162 4.06 -24.17 -13.45
C LYS A 162 2.70 -24.69 -12.98
N GLY A 163 1.68 -23.83 -12.92
CA GLY A 163 0.33 -24.19 -12.48
C GLY A 163 0.14 -24.27 -10.97
N VAL A 164 1.10 -23.80 -10.16
CA VAL A 164 0.92 -23.74 -8.70
C VAL A 164 0.00 -22.57 -8.35
N GLU A 165 -1.17 -22.89 -7.80
CA GLU A 165 -2.17 -21.92 -7.36
C GLU A 165 -1.80 -21.23 -6.03
N ALA A 166 -2.60 -20.24 -5.65
CA ALA A 166 -2.40 -19.45 -4.43
C ALA A 166 -2.69 -20.26 -3.15
N ARG A 167 -1.73 -20.28 -2.23
CA ARG A 167 -1.74 -21.06 -0.98
C ARG A 167 -1.92 -20.17 0.24
N GLU A 168 -2.61 -20.70 1.26
CA GLU A 168 -2.78 -20.04 2.56
C GLU A 168 -1.42 -19.86 3.26
N GLY A 169 -1.20 -18.66 3.81
CA GLY A 169 0.05 -18.29 4.47
C GLY A 169 1.20 -17.92 3.53
N ILE A 170 1.04 -18.07 2.21
CA ILE A 170 2.07 -17.71 1.21
C ILE A 170 1.58 -16.66 0.21
N GLU A 171 0.36 -16.83 -0.34
CA GLU A 171 -0.33 -15.90 -1.24
C GLU A 171 -1.63 -15.33 -0.64
N LYS A 172 -2.29 -16.07 0.27
CA LYS A 172 -3.57 -15.73 0.89
C LYS A 172 -3.42 -15.47 2.39
#